data_AF-A0A7U4RQ42-F1
#
_entry.id   AF-A0A7U4RQ42-F1
#
_cell.length_a   1.000
_cell.length_b   1.000
_cell.length_c   1.000
_cell.angle_alpha   90.00
_cell.angle_beta   90.00
_cell.angle_gamma   90.00
#
_symmetry.space_group_name_H-M   'P 1'
#
loop_
_entity.id
_entity.type
_entity.pdbx_description
1 polymer ?
#
loop_
_entity_poly.entity_id
_entity_poly.type
_entity_poly.pdbx_seq_one_letter_code
_entity_poly.pdbx_strand_id
1 'polypeptide(L)'
;MRKIAVAAGMSFGILVSSLSADILKTHLSHMVHEKDATPGMVDLSRLDMPIGGPVKSRSSHAVIATVDGYKIRKKEADAYIKSRTKGKITDFDALPKDQQLRLVRELSLPLLMASQAKKELSEQEKEGAYVSAWIRKQAAKVTVTDAEVQMLYNQLKQKAMERNATNTILPPFESVKNKMKSQILEKKIMDGLMKDVKIEVAAPTALPPMMIRKP
;
A
#
# COMPACT_ATOMS: atom_id res chain seq x y z
N MET A 1 14.22 -2.74 48.93
CA MET A 1 13.02 -2.54 48.11
C MET A 1 13.09 -1.20 47.39
N ARG A 2 13.44 -1.17 46.10
CA ARG A 2 13.17 -0.03 45.21
C ARG A 2 12.83 -0.58 43.83
N LYS A 3 11.56 -0.42 43.45
CA LYS A 3 11.03 -0.71 42.12
C LYS A 3 11.37 0.49 41.25
N ILE A 4 12.10 0.28 40.15
CA ILE A 4 12.19 1.25 39.07
C ILE A 4 11.64 0.55 37.83
N ALA A 5 10.35 0.77 37.59
CA ALA A 5 9.72 0.52 36.32
C ALA A 5 9.93 1.78 35.48
N VAL A 6 10.69 1.68 34.39
CA VAL A 6 10.69 2.68 33.32
C VAL A 6 10.33 1.94 32.05
N ALA A 7 9.03 1.83 31.81
CA ALA A 7 8.48 1.48 30.52
C ALA A 7 8.45 2.77 29.68
N ALA A 8 9.55 3.10 29.01
CA ALA A 8 9.58 4.08 27.94
C ALA A 8 9.32 3.32 26.62
N GLY A 9 8.05 3.02 26.36
CA GLY A 9 7.63 2.57 25.04
C GLY A 9 7.80 3.71 24.05
N MET A 10 8.90 3.71 23.30
CA MET A 10 9.06 4.52 22.10
C MET A 10 7.94 4.16 21.13
N SER A 11 6.90 4.96 21.10
CA SER A 11 5.94 4.97 20.01
C SER A 11 6.66 5.45 18.75
N PHE A 12 7.10 4.51 17.91
CA PHE A 12 7.35 4.78 16.50
C PHE A 12 6.01 5.11 15.87
N GLY A 13 5.59 6.37 16.00
CA GLY A 13 4.52 6.92 15.19
C GLY A 13 5.01 6.91 13.76
N ILE A 14 4.62 5.89 12.99
CA ILE A 14 4.64 5.99 11.54
C ILE A 14 3.64 7.11 11.25
N LEU A 15 4.15 8.32 11.06
CA LEU A 15 3.40 9.44 10.51
C LEU A 15 3.02 9.06 9.09
N VAL A 16 1.93 8.31 8.95
CA VAL A 16 1.20 8.21 7.70
C VAL A 16 0.60 9.59 7.51
N SER A 17 1.28 10.43 6.74
CA SER A 17 0.76 11.70 6.25
C SER A 17 -0.53 11.42 5.46
N SER A 18 -1.67 11.45 6.15
CA SER A 18 -3.01 11.35 5.58
C SER A 18 -3.39 12.57 4.73
N LEU A 19 -2.51 13.57 4.64
CA LEU A 19 -2.72 14.81 3.89
C LEU A 19 -2.74 14.64 2.36
N SER A 20 -2.36 13.48 1.82
CA SER A 20 -2.36 13.26 0.36
C SER A 20 -3.59 12.54 -0.18
N ALA A 21 -4.48 12.03 0.68
CA ALA A 21 -5.67 11.30 0.21
C ALA A 21 -6.77 12.24 -0.28
N ASP A 22 -7.04 13.34 0.44
CA ASP A 22 -8.16 14.23 0.11
C ASP A 22 -7.89 15.12 -1.11
N ILE A 23 -6.65 15.59 -1.29
CA ILE A 23 -6.25 16.35 -2.48
C ILE A 23 -6.33 15.43 -3.72
N LEU A 24 -5.81 14.20 -3.61
CA LEU A 24 -5.87 13.22 -4.70
C LEU A 24 -7.32 12.83 -5.03
N LYS A 25 -8.18 12.66 -4.02
CA LYS A 25 -9.60 12.33 -4.19
C LYS A 25 -10.37 13.48 -4.85
N THR A 26 -10.11 14.72 -4.45
CA THR A 26 -10.73 15.91 -5.05
C THR A 26 -10.28 16.09 -6.51
N HIS A 27 -8.99 15.86 -6.79
CA HIS A 27 -8.43 15.94 -8.14
C HIS A 27 -8.91 14.79 -9.06
N LEU A 28 -9.04 13.57 -8.52
CA LEU A 28 -9.60 12.42 -9.23
C LEU A 28 -11.09 12.59 -9.52
N SER A 29 -11.87 13.09 -8.57
CA SER A 29 -13.29 13.40 -8.79
C SER A 29 -13.50 14.46 -9.86
N HIS A 30 -12.60 15.44 -9.98
CA HIS A 30 -12.67 16.44 -11.03
C HIS A 30 -12.32 15.86 -12.42
N MET A 31 -11.30 15.00 -12.51
CA MET A 31 -10.95 14.30 -13.76
C MET A 31 -12.01 13.31 -14.24
N VAL A 32 -12.78 12.68 -13.34
CA VAL A 32 -13.85 11.73 -13.70
C VAL A 32 -15.05 12.45 -14.35
N HIS A 33 -15.23 13.75 -14.10
CA HIS A 33 -16.32 14.54 -14.66
C HIS A 33 -15.92 15.35 -15.92
N GLU A 34 -14.63 15.52 -16.20
CA GLU A 34 -14.15 16.01 -17.50
C GLU A 34 -14.18 14.89 -18.55
N LYS A 35 -15.23 14.89 -19.36
CA LYS A 35 -15.29 14.07 -20.58
C LYS A 35 -14.17 14.50 -21.55
N ASP A 36 -13.34 13.52 -21.89
CA ASP A 36 -12.63 13.40 -23.18
C ASP A 36 -11.43 14.32 -23.48
N ALA A 37 -10.61 14.70 -22.48
CA ALA A 37 -9.33 15.36 -22.79
C ALA A 37 -8.13 15.09 -21.86
N THR A 38 -8.09 13.98 -21.10
CA THR A 38 -6.86 13.57 -20.42
C THR A 38 -6.02 12.63 -21.32
N PRO A 39 -4.81 13.02 -21.75
CA PRO A 39 -3.90 12.14 -22.48
C PRO A 39 -3.30 11.11 -21.51
N GLY A 40 -4.08 10.11 -21.09
CA GLY A 40 -3.59 9.10 -20.16
C GLY A 40 -4.56 8.01 -19.76
N MET A 41 -5.88 8.25 -19.81
CA MET A 41 -6.86 7.24 -19.42
C MET A 41 -7.39 6.50 -20.67
N VAL A 42 -6.95 5.25 -20.84
CA VAL A 42 -7.30 4.41 -22.00
C VAL A 42 -8.69 3.82 -21.79
N ASP A 43 -9.67 4.18 -22.65
CA ASP A 43 -10.99 3.55 -22.68
C ASP A 43 -10.89 2.09 -23.18
N LEU A 44 -11.29 1.16 -22.31
CA LEU A 44 -11.24 -0.30 -22.53
C LEU A 44 -12.62 -0.89 -22.90
N SER A 45 -13.67 -0.08 -22.93
CA SER A 45 -15.06 -0.52 -23.16
C SER A 45 -15.28 -1.11 -24.55
N ARG A 46 -14.29 -0.97 -25.44
CA ARG A 46 -14.32 -1.44 -26.84
C ARG A 46 -13.59 -2.76 -27.07
N LEU A 47 -13.04 -3.41 -26.04
CA LEU A 47 -12.38 -4.71 -26.17
C LEU A 47 -13.35 -5.87 -26.49
N ASP A 48 -14.67 -5.65 -26.37
CA ASP A 48 -15.72 -6.66 -26.63
C ASP A 48 -16.19 -6.74 -28.10
N MET A 49 -15.51 -6.08 -29.05
CA MET A 49 -15.89 -6.14 -30.49
C MET A 49 -15.44 -7.43 -31.18
N PRO A 50 -16.18 -7.91 -32.20
CA PRO A 50 -15.96 -9.20 -32.83
C PRO A 50 -14.58 -9.32 -33.49
N ILE A 51 -14.00 -10.52 -33.34
CA ILE A 51 -12.69 -10.93 -33.80
C ILE A 51 -12.62 -10.89 -35.33
N GLY A 52 -11.64 -10.17 -35.87
CA GLY A 52 -11.40 -10.09 -37.31
C GLY A 52 -10.60 -11.29 -37.81
N GLY A 53 -11.27 -12.30 -38.36
CA GLY A 53 -10.70 -13.39 -39.17
C GLY A 53 -9.64 -14.28 -38.50
N PRO A 54 -9.26 -15.42 -39.11
CA PRO A 54 -8.22 -16.28 -38.58
C PRO A 54 -6.84 -15.64 -38.77
N VAL A 55 -6.32 -15.03 -37.70
CA VAL A 55 -4.93 -14.54 -37.65
C VAL A 55 -4.02 -15.66 -37.13
N LYS A 56 -2.89 -15.87 -37.79
CA LYS A 56 -1.86 -16.81 -37.32
C LYS A 56 -1.27 -16.29 -36.00
N SER A 57 -1.60 -16.99 -34.92
CA SER A 57 -1.08 -16.71 -33.58
C SER A 57 0.43 -16.89 -33.52
N ARG A 58 1.17 -15.91 -32.97
CA ARG A 58 2.61 -16.05 -32.67
C ARG A 58 2.84 -16.86 -31.39
N SER A 59 4.08 -17.31 -31.22
CA SER A 59 4.50 -18.02 -30.00
C SER A 59 4.28 -17.18 -28.73
N SER A 60 4.00 -17.85 -27.62
CA SER A 60 3.82 -17.23 -26.29
C SER A 60 5.04 -16.42 -25.83
N HIS A 61 6.24 -16.78 -26.28
CA HIS A 61 7.49 -16.10 -25.94
C HIS A 61 7.84 -14.93 -26.85
N ALA A 62 7.08 -14.73 -27.93
CA ALA A 62 7.31 -13.65 -28.88
C ALA A 62 7.22 -12.28 -28.19
N VAL A 63 8.17 -11.40 -28.49
CA VAL A 63 8.13 -10.01 -28.05
C VAL A 63 7.11 -9.29 -28.93
N ILE A 64 6.09 -8.71 -28.30
CA ILE A 64 5.03 -7.98 -29.01
C ILE A 64 5.26 -6.46 -28.98
N ALA A 65 5.99 -5.97 -27.98
CA ALA A 65 6.38 -4.57 -27.84
C ALA A 65 7.62 -4.45 -26.95
N THR A 66 8.35 -3.33 -27.07
CA THR A 66 9.42 -2.94 -26.15
C THR A 66 9.14 -1.53 -25.66
N VAL A 67 9.12 -1.31 -24.35
CA VAL A 67 8.82 -0.03 -23.71
C VAL A 67 9.85 0.26 -22.64
N ASP A 68 10.55 1.38 -22.76
CA ASP A 68 11.64 1.78 -21.84
C ASP A 68 12.66 0.64 -21.58
N GLY A 69 13.01 -0.12 -22.63
CA GLY A 69 13.89 -1.28 -22.56
C GLY A 69 13.25 -2.58 -22.03
N TYR A 70 12.03 -2.52 -21.50
CA TYR A 70 11.27 -3.70 -21.07
C TYR A 70 10.57 -4.37 -22.26
N LYS A 71 10.81 -5.66 -22.44
CA LYS A 71 10.19 -6.47 -23.50
C LYS A 71 8.87 -7.04 -23.00
N ILE A 72 7.76 -6.58 -23.59
CA ILE A 72 6.43 -7.13 -23.34
C ILE A 72 6.26 -8.36 -24.22
N ARG A 73 5.97 -9.51 -23.60
CA ARG A 73 5.83 -10.78 -24.31
C ARG A 73 4.36 -11.12 -24.52
N LYS A 74 4.09 -11.90 -25.57
CA LYS A 74 2.73 -12.33 -25.92
C LYS A 74 2.02 -13.01 -24.75
N LYS A 75 2.70 -13.90 -24.02
CA LYS A 75 2.15 -14.57 -22.82
C LYS A 75 1.59 -13.61 -21.77
N GLU A 76 2.20 -12.43 -21.61
CA GLU A 76 1.77 -11.42 -20.64
C GLU A 76 0.50 -10.73 -21.12
N ALA A 77 0.43 -10.41 -22.41
CA ALA A 77 -0.78 -9.86 -23.03
C ALA A 77 -1.94 -10.86 -23.06
N ASP A 78 -1.68 -12.12 -23.41
CA ASP A 78 -2.67 -13.20 -23.41
C ASP A 78 -3.25 -13.40 -21.99
N ALA A 79 -2.39 -13.44 -20.97
CA ALA A 79 -2.82 -13.56 -19.57
C ALA A 79 -3.65 -12.35 -19.12
N TYR A 80 -3.24 -11.15 -19.54
CA TYR A 80 -3.93 -9.92 -19.20
C TYR A 80 -5.33 -9.85 -19.81
N ILE A 81 -5.46 -10.09 -21.12
CA ILE A 81 -6.77 -10.09 -21.80
C ILE A 81 -7.66 -11.18 -21.21
N LYS A 82 -7.13 -12.39 -20.97
CA LYS A 82 -7.89 -13.49 -20.39
C LYS A 82 -8.50 -13.09 -19.03
N SER A 83 -7.72 -12.40 -18.19
CA SER A 83 -8.21 -11.92 -16.90
C SER A 83 -9.29 -10.83 -17.03
N ARG A 84 -9.08 -9.85 -17.92
CA ARG A 84 -9.99 -8.72 -18.14
C ARG A 84 -11.30 -9.11 -18.80
N THR A 85 -11.25 -10.04 -19.74
CA THR A 85 -12.42 -10.48 -20.53
C THR A 85 -13.11 -11.70 -19.93
N LYS A 86 -12.69 -12.15 -18.74
CA LYS A 86 -13.16 -13.40 -18.10
C LYS A 86 -13.06 -14.61 -19.03
N GLY A 87 -12.02 -14.64 -19.86
CA GLY A 87 -11.73 -15.74 -20.78
C GLY A 87 -12.45 -15.70 -22.12
N LYS A 88 -13.24 -14.66 -22.44
CA LYS A 88 -13.88 -14.52 -23.77
C LYS A 88 -12.84 -14.36 -24.89
N ILE A 89 -11.76 -13.64 -24.60
CA ILE A 89 -10.63 -13.49 -25.52
C ILE A 89 -9.39 -14.01 -24.80
N THR A 90 -8.65 -14.89 -25.47
CA THR A 90 -7.48 -15.57 -24.91
C THR A 90 -6.21 -15.34 -25.72
N ASP A 91 -6.35 -14.79 -26.93
CA ASP A 91 -5.23 -14.55 -27.84
C ASP A 91 -5.15 -13.06 -28.19
N PHE A 92 -4.00 -12.46 -27.87
CA PHE A 92 -3.66 -11.10 -28.25
C PHE A 92 -3.74 -10.85 -29.76
N ASP A 93 -3.35 -11.83 -30.58
CA ASP A 93 -3.31 -11.67 -32.03
C ASP A 93 -4.68 -11.67 -32.70
N ALA A 94 -5.70 -12.17 -31.99
CA ALA A 94 -7.08 -12.11 -32.42
C ALA A 94 -7.68 -10.70 -32.31
N LEU A 95 -7.02 -9.80 -31.57
CA LEU A 95 -7.47 -8.42 -31.42
C LEU A 95 -7.16 -7.60 -32.69
N PRO A 96 -8.04 -6.66 -33.09
CA PRO A 96 -7.71 -5.62 -34.07
C PRO A 96 -6.46 -4.83 -33.67
N LYS A 97 -5.68 -4.35 -34.64
CA LYS A 97 -4.40 -3.64 -34.40
C LYS A 97 -4.52 -2.46 -33.42
N ASP A 98 -5.61 -1.70 -33.50
CA ASP A 98 -5.85 -0.58 -32.58
C ASP A 98 -6.06 -1.03 -31.14
N GLN A 99 -6.68 -2.20 -30.93
CA GLN A 99 -6.87 -2.79 -29.62
C GLN A 99 -5.57 -3.42 -29.10
N GLN A 100 -4.79 -4.05 -29.98
CA GLN A 100 -3.45 -4.53 -29.65
C GLN A 100 -2.59 -3.37 -29.11
N LEU A 101 -2.60 -2.21 -29.77
CA LEU A 101 -1.86 -1.03 -29.35
C LEU A 101 -2.37 -0.49 -27.99
N ARG A 102 -3.69 -0.41 -27.78
CA ARG A 102 -4.27 0.02 -26.50
C ARG A 102 -3.85 -0.87 -25.35
N LEU A 103 -3.91 -2.18 -25.56
CA LEU A 103 -3.49 -3.16 -24.56
C LEU A 103 -2.02 -3.03 -24.21
N VAL A 104 -1.16 -2.88 -25.22
CA VAL A 104 0.27 -2.65 -25.01
C VAL A 104 0.50 -1.39 -24.18
N ARG A 105 -0.20 -0.28 -24.48
CA ARG A 105 -0.11 0.95 -23.69
C ARG A 105 -0.52 0.71 -22.24
N GLU A 106 -1.63 0.01 -22.02
CA GLU A 106 -2.13 -0.30 -20.68
C GLU A 106 -1.14 -1.16 -19.87
N LEU A 107 -0.58 -2.21 -20.47
CA LEU A 107 0.47 -3.05 -19.88
C LEU A 107 1.74 -2.26 -19.57
N SER A 108 1.99 -1.19 -20.32
CA SER A 108 3.16 -0.34 -20.16
C SER A 108 3.04 0.65 -19.01
N LEU A 109 1.82 1.11 -18.68
CA LEU A 109 1.61 2.09 -17.61
C LEU A 109 2.27 1.70 -16.27
N PRO A 110 2.02 0.51 -15.70
CA PRO A 110 2.66 0.13 -14.43
C PRO A 110 4.18 -0.01 -14.57
N LEU A 111 4.69 -0.40 -15.74
CA LEU A 111 6.14 -0.49 -16.00
C LEU A 111 6.78 0.90 -16.01
N LEU A 112 6.15 1.87 -16.68
CA LEU A 112 6.60 3.25 -16.72
C LEU A 112 6.52 3.92 -15.35
N MET A 113 5.42 3.71 -14.61
CA MET A 113 5.29 4.18 -13.23
C MET A 113 6.37 3.59 -12.33
N ALA A 114 6.65 2.30 -12.44
CA ALA A 114 7.72 1.66 -11.66
C ALA A 114 9.12 2.16 -12.06
N SER A 115 9.36 2.40 -13.35
CA SER A 115 10.61 2.99 -13.85
C SER A 115 10.83 4.38 -13.27
N GLN A 116 9.80 5.22 -13.30
CA GLN A 116 9.87 6.58 -12.76
C GLN A 116 10.02 6.58 -11.24
N ALA A 117 9.23 5.77 -10.52
CA ALA A 117 9.33 5.63 -9.07
C ALA A 117 10.73 5.19 -8.62
N LYS A 118 11.39 4.30 -9.37
CA LYS A 118 12.78 3.88 -9.07
C LYS A 118 13.80 5.02 -9.21
N LYS A 119 13.55 5.95 -10.14
CA LYS A 119 14.43 7.10 -10.41
C LYS A 119 14.21 8.24 -9.40
N GLU A 120 12.96 8.47 -9.00
CA GLU A 120 12.58 9.61 -8.17
C GLU A 120 12.62 9.34 -6.67
N LEU A 121 12.30 8.12 -6.23
CA LEU A 121 12.25 7.80 -4.81
C LEU A 121 13.67 7.65 -4.23
N SER A 122 13.89 8.27 -3.08
CA SER A 122 15.06 8.02 -2.22
C SER A 122 15.02 6.62 -1.61
N GLU A 123 16.15 6.16 -1.07
CA GLU A 123 16.22 4.84 -0.40
C GLU A 123 15.25 4.75 0.79
N GLN A 124 15.12 5.82 1.58
CA GLN A 124 14.18 5.87 2.70
C GLN A 124 12.73 5.75 2.22
N GLU A 125 12.38 6.39 1.10
CA GLU A 125 11.03 6.28 0.53
C GLU A 125 10.77 4.89 -0.08
N LYS A 126 11.80 4.27 -0.67
CA LYS A 126 11.71 2.88 -1.15
C LYS A 126 11.46 1.91 0.00
N GLU A 127 12.21 2.03 1.09
CA GLU A 127 12.00 1.25 2.31
C GLU A 127 10.58 1.46 2.85
N GLY A 128 10.13 2.71 2.95
CA GLY A 128 8.76 3.05 3.36
C GLY A 128 7.70 2.39 2.47
N ALA A 129 7.90 2.39 1.15
CA ALA A 129 7.01 1.73 0.19
C ALA A 129 6.99 0.21 0.36
N TYR A 130 8.15 -0.43 0.56
CA TYR A 130 8.25 -1.87 0.81
C TYR A 130 7.58 -2.29 2.12
N VAL A 131 7.87 -1.56 3.21
CA VAL A 131 7.25 -1.79 4.52
C VAL A 131 5.73 -1.63 4.39
N SER A 132 5.25 -0.56 3.75
CA SER A 132 3.82 -0.33 3.56
C SER A 132 3.15 -1.43 2.74
N ALA A 133 3.77 -1.88 1.64
CA ALA A 133 3.26 -2.98 0.83
C ALA A 133 3.20 -4.30 1.62
N TRP A 134 4.22 -4.58 2.42
CA TRP A 134 4.25 -5.76 3.29
C TRP A 134 3.17 -5.69 4.38
N ILE A 135 2.99 -4.56 5.05
CA ILE A 135 1.93 -4.36 6.06
C ILE A 135 0.57 -4.61 5.44
N ARG A 136 0.27 -4.05 4.26
CA ARG A 136 -1.00 -4.30 3.54
C ARG A 136 -1.21 -5.77 3.25
N LYS A 137 -0.16 -6.50 2.87
CA LYS A 137 -0.21 -7.95 2.62
C LYS A 137 -0.47 -8.74 3.91
N GLN A 138 0.07 -8.32 5.06
CA GLN A 138 -0.21 -8.99 6.34
C GLN A 138 -1.60 -8.64 6.86
N ALA A 139 -2.02 -7.38 6.71
CA ALA A 139 -3.36 -6.92 7.08
C ALA A 139 -4.46 -7.75 6.40
N ALA A 140 -4.27 -8.13 5.14
CA ALA A 140 -5.21 -8.98 4.41
C ALA A 140 -5.38 -10.40 4.99
N LYS A 141 -4.46 -10.86 5.85
CA LYS A 141 -4.50 -12.20 6.48
C LYS A 141 -5.03 -12.18 7.90
N VAL A 142 -5.09 -11.00 8.52
CA VAL A 142 -5.44 -10.86 9.95
C VAL A 142 -6.87 -10.34 10.05
N THR A 143 -7.73 -11.13 10.69
CA THR A 143 -9.10 -10.74 10.99
C THR A 143 -9.18 -10.07 12.36
N VAL A 144 -9.84 -8.92 12.42
CA VAL A 144 -10.20 -8.22 13.67
C VAL A 144 -11.72 -8.22 13.79
N THR A 145 -12.24 -8.84 14.84
CA THR A 145 -13.69 -8.97 15.04
C THR A 145 -14.26 -7.78 15.79
N ASP A 146 -15.55 -7.49 15.60
CA ASP A 146 -16.24 -6.42 16.35
C ASP A 146 -16.22 -6.67 17.86
N ALA A 147 -16.29 -7.95 18.27
CA ALA A 147 -16.21 -8.35 19.68
C ALA A 147 -14.85 -7.99 20.30
N GLU A 148 -13.74 -8.24 19.60
CA GLU A 148 -12.40 -7.85 20.06
C GLU A 148 -12.29 -6.33 20.24
N VAL A 149 -12.87 -5.56 19.33
CA VAL A 149 -12.85 -4.10 19.36
C VAL A 149 -13.70 -3.57 20.53
N GLN A 150 -14.88 -4.16 20.73
CA GLN A 150 -15.78 -3.84 21.85
C GLN A 150 -15.12 -4.14 23.19
N MET A 151 -14.45 -5.29 23.31
CA MET A 151 -13.71 -5.66 24.52
C MET A 151 -12.62 -4.63 24.85
N LEU A 152 -11.81 -4.24 23.86
CA LEU A 152 -10.77 -3.24 24.06
C LEU A 152 -11.37 -1.88 24.47
N TYR A 153 -12.48 -1.48 23.84
CA TYR A 153 -13.18 -0.24 24.18
C TYR A 153 -13.69 -0.25 25.62
N ASN A 154 -14.32 -1.35 26.04
CA ASN A 154 -14.81 -1.52 27.41
C ASN A 154 -13.67 -1.50 28.43
N GLN A 155 -12.53 -2.14 28.13
CA GLN A 155 -11.34 -2.09 28.99
C GLN A 155 -10.76 -0.67 29.12
N LEU A 156 -10.70 0.09 28.02
CA LEU A 156 -10.26 1.49 28.05
C LEU A 156 -11.23 2.36 28.84
N LYS A 157 -12.53 2.12 28.68
CA LYS A 157 -13.57 2.79 29.46
C LYS A 157 -13.43 2.53 30.96
N GLN A 158 -13.25 1.27 31.34
CA GLN A 158 -13.04 0.89 32.74
C GLN A 158 -11.77 1.54 33.31
N LYS A 159 -10.64 1.48 32.60
CA LYS A 159 -9.39 2.12 33.04
C LYS A 159 -9.51 3.63 33.18
N ALA A 160 -10.30 4.29 32.34
CA ALA A 160 -10.56 5.72 32.44
C ALA A 160 -11.40 6.05 33.69
N MET A 161 -12.40 5.23 34.00
CA MET A 161 -13.21 5.36 35.22
C MET A 161 -12.38 5.13 36.48
N GLU A 162 -11.52 4.11 36.50
CA GLU A 162 -10.62 3.78 37.63
C GLU A 162 -9.60 4.89 37.93
N ARG A 163 -9.20 5.67 36.92
CA ARG A 163 -8.25 6.78 37.08
C ARG A 163 -8.89 8.08 37.58
N ASN A 164 -10.16 8.05 38.03
CA ASN A 164 -10.93 9.22 38.43
C ASN A 164 -10.81 10.37 37.41
N ALA A 165 -10.79 10.03 36.11
CA ALA A 165 -10.72 11.01 35.05
C ALA A 165 -12.12 11.61 34.84
N THR A 166 -12.59 12.40 35.81
CA THR A 166 -13.93 12.98 35.91
C THR A 166 -14.35 13.87 34.73
N ASN A 167 -13.42 14.18 33.81
CA ASN A 167 -13.66 14.98 32.60
C ASN A 167 -13.35 14.27 31.27
N THR A 168 -13.14 12.94 31.26
CA THR A 168 -12.89 12.24 29.98
C THR A 168 -14.20 11.81 29.34
N ILE A 169 -14.73 12.66 28.45
CA ILE A 169 -15.81 12.26 27.52
C ILE A 169 -15.21 11.24 26.56
N LEU A 170 -15.47 9.96 26.82
CA LEU A 170 -15.10 8.91 25.88
C LEU A 170 -16.01 9.02 24.65
N PRO A 171 -15.44 9.12 23.44
CA PRO A 171 -16.23 9.17 22.23
C PRO A 171 -17.04 7.88 22.07
N PRO A 172 -18.26 7.95 21.51
CA PRO A 172 -19.12 6.77 21.32
C PRO A 172 -18.39 5.66 20.55
N PHE A 173 -18.63 4.40 20.94
CA PHE A 173 -17.97 3.23 20.34
C PHE A 173 -17.99 3.25 18.80
N GLU A 174 -19.16 3.50 18.19
CA GLU A 174 -19.31 3.53 16.73
C GLU A 174 -18.44 4.59 16.06
N SER A 175 -18.18 5.73 16.71
CA SER A 175 -17.33 6.79 16.16
C SER A 175 -15.84 6.41 16.10
N VAL A 176 -15.40 5.48 16.96
CA VAL A 176 -13.99 5.06 17.06
C VAL A 176 -13.74 3.63 16.60
N LYS A 177 -14.79 2.84 16.36
CA LYS A 177 -14.73 1.42 15.98
C LYS A 177 -13.72 1.13 14.88
N ASN A 178 -13.80 1.86 13.76
CA ASN A 178 -12.89 1.64 12.62
C ASN A 178 -11.45 2.00 12.95
N LYS A 179 -11.23 3.10 13.69
CA LYS A 179 -9.89 3.49 14.14
C LYS A 179 -9.30 2.44 15.07
N MET A 180 -10.10 1.93 16.00
CA MET A 180 -9.68 0.87 16.93
C MET A 180 -9.40 -0.45 16.21
N LYS A 181 -10.19 -0.83 15.19
CA LYS A 181 -9.89 -1.97 14.33
C LYS A 181 -8.50 -1.86 13.69
N SER A 182 -8.19 -0.71 13.11
CA SER A 182 -6.88 -0.46 12.50
C SER A 182 -5.75 -0.55 13.53
N GLN A 183 -5.94 -0.01 14.73
CA GLN A 183 -4.94 -0.10 15.81
C GLN A 183 -4.72 -1.54 16.30
N ILE A 184 -5.79 -2.32 16.47
CA ILE A 184 -5.69 -3.74 16.84
C ILE A 184 -4.97 -4.53 15.74
N LEU A 185 -5.30 -4.25 14.48
CA LEU A 185 -4.69 -4.87 13.32
C LEU A 185 -3.18 -4.60 13.28
N GLU A 186 -2.79 -3.32 13.37
CA GLU A 186 -1.39 -2.90 13.40
C GLU A 186 -0.64 -3.56 14.55
N LYS A 187 -1.24 -3.57 15.74
CA LYS A 187 -0.67 -4.25 16.91
C LYS A 187 -0.47 -5.74 16.67
N LYS A 188 -1.47 -6.46 16.15
CA LYS A 188 -1.37 -7.90 15.86
C LYS A 188 -0.23 -8.20 14.86
N ILE A 189 -0.07 -7.36 13.83
CA ILE A 189 1.02 -7.49 12.85
C ILE A 189 2.37 -7.26 13.53
N MET A 190 2.49 -6.21 14.33
CA MET A 190 3.74 -5.85 14.99
C MET A 190 4.13 -6.85 16.08
N ASP A 191 3.18 -7.31 16.90
CA ASP A 191 3.40 -8.34 17.92
C ASP A 191 3.93 -9.64 17.28
N GLY A 192 3.41 -10.00 16.10
CA GLY A 192 3.90 -11.14 15.33
C GLY A 192 5.34 -10.94 14.81
N LEU A 193 5.68 -9.73 14.38
CA LEU A 193 7.04 -9.40 13.91
C LEU A 193 8.05 -9.39 15.07
N MET A 194 7.67 -8.82 16.21
CA MET A 194 8.56 -8.55 17.34
C MET A 194 8.82 -9.77 18.22
N LYS A 195 8.05 -10.85 18.07
CA LYS A 195 8.10 -12.03 18.94
C LYS A 195 9.50 -12.66 19.04
N ASP A 196 10.25 -12.64 17.94
CA ASP A 196 11.55 -13.31 17.82
C ASP A 196 12.72 -12.32 17.61
N VAL A 197 12.50 -11.02 17.85
CA VAL A 197 13.50 -9.97 17.60
C VAL A 197 14.28 -9.68 18.88
N LYS A 198 15.61 -9.87 18.82
CA LYS A 198 16.53 -9.40 19.87
C LYS A 198 16.84 -7.92 19.65
N ILE A 199 16.42 -7.07 20.58
CA ILE A 199 16.72 -5.64 20.56
C ILE A 199 17.67 -5.32 21.71
N GLU A 200 18.83 -4.77 21.37
CA GLU A 200 19.82 -4.30 22.32
C GLU A 200 19.96 -2.78 22.21
N VAL A 201 19.95 -2.10 23.35
CA VAL A 201 20.17 -0.66 23.41
C VAL A 201 21.65 -0.43 23.71
N ALA A 202 22.36 0.23 22.79
CA ALA A 202 23.74 0.62 23.03
C ALA A 202 23.82 1.63 24.19
N ALA A 203 24.79 1.46 25.08
CA ALA A 203 25.04 2.42 26.15
C ALA A 203 25.43 3.79 25.55
N PRO A 204 24.98 4.91 26.14
CA PRO A 204 25.37 6.23 25.67
C PRO A 204 26.89 6.36 25.73
N THR A 205 27.51 6.67 24.60
CA THR A 205 28.95 6.91 24.50
C THR A 205 29.29 8.06 25.45
N ALA A 206 30.08 7.79 26.48
CA ALA A 206 30.52 8.83 27.41
C ALA A 206 31.26 9.91 26.61
N LEU A 207 30.80 11.16 26.71
CA LEU A 207 31.52 12.31 26.15
C LEU A 207 32.94 12.32 26.75
N PRO A 208 33.99 12.48 25.93
CA PRO A 208 35.36 12.56 26.44
C PRO A 208 35.44 13.70 27.48
N PRO A 209 36.20 13.52 28.57
CA PRO A 209 36.32 14.52 29.61
C PRO A 209 36.79 15.84 28.98
N MET A 210 35.97 16.88 29.09
CA MET A 210 36.38 18.22 28.69
C MET A 210 37.63 18.58 29.50
N MET A 211 38.76 18.69 28.81
CA MET A 211 40.01 19.14 29.41
C MET A 211 39.77 20.57 29.93
N ILE A 212 39.58 20.70 31.23
CA ILE A 212 39.61 21.98 31.91
C ILE A 212 41.06 22.47 31.79
N ARG A 213 41.31 23.41 30.86
CA ARG A 213 42.56 24.17 30.86
C ARG A 213 42.63 24.91 32.19
N LYS A 214 43.61 24.55 33.03
CA LYS A 214 43.93 25.31 34.24
C LYS A 214 44.33 26.75 33.85
N PRO A 215 43.95 27.74 34.68
CA PRO A 215 44.27 29.16 34.45
C PRO A 215 45.77 29.42 34.50
#